data_AF-A0A398CEF0-F1
#
_entry.id   AF-A0A398CEF0-F1
#
_cell.length_a   1.000
_cell.length_b   1.000
_cell.length_c   1.000
_cell.angle_alpha   90.00
_cell.angle_beta   90.00
_cell.angle_gamma   90.00
#
_symmetry.space_group_name_H-M   'P 1'
#
loop_
_entity.id
_entity.type
_entity.pdbx_description
1 polymer ?
#
loop_
_entity_poly.entity_id
_entity_poly.type
_entity_poly.pdbx_seq_one_letter_code
_entity_poly.pdbx_strand_id
1 'polypeptide(L)'
;MLGREQIGIGENFFEIGGHSLRASAMASAVSKELNVDVRIGDIFRTSTIKALSNLIQNKEISSYKLITPADEREYYPQSSAQKLLFIQNQMNPQDKTYNMPKGYFINGELDRNRFELAFKSLISRHESLRTSFHWMTENRYREFIKT
;
A
#
# COMPACT_ATOMS: atom_id res chain seq x y z
N MET A 1 9.36 -10.23 -11.80
CA MET A 1 7.95 -9.82 -11.67
C MET A 1 6.96 -10.91 -12.08
N LEU A 2 7.11 -11.51 -13.26
CA LEU A 2 6.25 -12.61 -13.75
C LEU A 2 6.85 -14.02 -13.54
N GLY A 3 8.10 -14.11 -13.06
CA GLY A 3 8.76 -15.40 -12.76
C GLY A 3 9.25 -16.15 -14.01
N ARG A 4 9.43 -15.45 -15.14
CA ARG A 4 9.97 -15.99 -16.40
C ARG A 4 11.25 -15.23 -16.79
N GLU A 5 12.20 -15.95 -17.39
CA GLU A 5 13.48 -15.39 -17.85
C GLU A 5 13.34 -14.62 -19.17
N GLN A 6 12.45 -15.07 -20.05
CA GLN A 6 12.17 -14.42 -21.33
C GLN A 6 10.68 -14.14 -21.48
N ILE A 7 10.36 -12.96 -21.99
CA ILE A 7 9.00 -12.50 -22.28
C ILE A 7 9.00 -11.89 -23.68
N GLY A 8 8.16 -12.41 -24.56
CA GLY A 8 7.97 -11.91 -25.91
C GLY A 8 7.16 -10.61 -25.94
N ILE A 9 7.48 -9.72 -26.87
CA ILE A 9 6.84 -8.39 -26.94
C ILE A 9 5.33 -8.44 -27.27
N GLY A 10 4.86 -9.53 -27.86
CA GLY A 10 3.46 -9.78 -28.19
C GLY A 10 2.74 -10.74 -27.23
N GLU A 11 3.42 -11.26 -26.21
CA GLU A 11 2.77 -12.10 -25.21
C GLU A 11 1.82 -11.24 -24.37
N ASN A 12 0.61 -11.76 -24.16
CA ASN A 12 -0.38 -11.11 -23.32
C ASN A 12 0.03 -11.26 -21.85
N PHE A 13 0.21 -10.13 -21.18
CA PHE A 13 0.56 -10.00 -19.78
C PHE A 13 -0.30 -10.87 -18.86
N PHE A 14 -1.60 -10.96 -19.11
CA PHE A 14 -2.53 -11.70 -18.27
C PHE A 14 -2.48 -13.22 -18.54
N GLU A 15 -2.20 -13.62 -19.78
CA GLU A 15 -2.04 -15.03 -20.14
C GLU A 15 -0.76 -15.63 -19.56
N ILE A 16 0.28 -14.81 -19.36
CA ILE A 16 1.56 -15.24 -18.78
C ILE A 16 1.63 -15.08 -17.25
N GLY A 17 0.47 -15.05 -16.58
CA GLY A 17 0.37 -15.00 -15.11
C GLY A 17 0.36 -13.59 -14.51
N GLY A 18 0.11 -12.56 -15.31
CA GLY A 18 -0.16 -11.22 -14.84
C GLY A 18 -1.56 -11.11 -14.21
N HIS A 19 -1.67 -10.33 -13.14
CA HIS A 19 -2.92 -10.02 -12.45
C HIS A 19 -2.85 -8.60 -11.89
N SER A 20 -3.95 -8.08 -11.31
CA SER A 20 -4.08 -6.67 -10.94
C SER A 20 -2.94 -6.13 -10.06
N LEU A 21 -2.44 -6.91 -9.09
CA LEU A 21 -1.31 -6.51 -8.25
C LEU A 21 -0.02 -6.35 -9.08
N ARG A 22 0.25 -7.29 -10.00
CA ARG A 22 1.39 -7.18 -10.92
C ARG A 22 1.15 -6.03 -11.91
N ALA A 23 -0.05 -5.86 -12.47
CA ALA A 23 -0.32 -4.74 -13.35
C ALA A 23 -0.08 -3.38 -12.64
N SER A 24 -0.56 -3.23 -11.41
CA SER A 24 -0.32 -2.03 -10.59
C SER A 24 1.18 -1.76 -10.37
N ALA A 25 1.94 -2.79 -9.97
CA ALA A 25 3.38 -2.66 -9.78
C ALA A 25 4.12 -2.34 -11.09
N MET A 26 3.68 -2.87 -12.23
CA MET A 26 4.29 -2.64 -13.53
C MET A 26 4.02 -1.21 -13.99
N ALA A 27 2.78 -0.73 -13.84
CA ALA A 27 2.40 0.64 -14.13
C ALA A 27 3.24 1.63 -13.32
N SER A 28 3.40 1.36 -12.02
CA SER A 28 4.24 2.20 -11.15
C SER A 28 5.72 2.15 -11.53
N ALA A 29 6.26 0.98 -11.86
CA ALA A 29 7.66 0.83 -12.24
C ALA A 29 7.98 1.54 -13.56
N VAL A 30 7.13 1.36 -14.58
CA VAL A 30 7.27 2.04 -15.87
C VAL A 30 7.11 3.55 -15.70
N SER A 31 6.14 4.00 -14.91
CA SER A 31 5.95 5.43 -14.67
C SER A 31 7.16 6.08 -14.02
N LYS A 32 7.79 5.38 -13.07
CA LYS A 32 8.99 5.84 -12.38
C LYS A 32 10.22 5.85 -13.30
N GLU A 33 10.43 4.78 -14.07
CA GLU A 33 11.63 4.61 -14.89
C GLU A 33 11.64 5.53 -16.12
N LEU A 34 10.47 5.70 -16.75
CA LEU A 34 10.32 6.46 -18.00
C LEU A 34 9.75 7.87 -17.78
N ASN A 35 9.47 8.24 -16.54
CA ASN A 35 8.89 9.54 -16.16
C ASN A 35 7.63 9.90 -16.96
N VAL A 36 6.70 8.95 -17.09
CA VAL A 36 5.40 9.09 -17.78
C VAL A 36 4.27 8.63 -16.86
N ASP A 37 3.04 9.13 -17.03
CA ASP A 37 1.88 8.64 -16.27
C ASP A 37 1.31 7.38 -16.93
N VAL A 38 1.76 6.20 -16.50
CA VAL A 38 1.17 4.91 -16.88
C VAL A 38 0.27 4.41 -15.76
N ARG A 39 -1.01 4.22 -16.09
CA ARG A 39 -2.02 3.74 -15.13
C ARG A 39 -2.24 2.25 -15.31
N ILE A 40 -2.74 1.58 -14.26
CA ILE A 40 -3.11 0.17 -14.35
C ILE A 40 -4.10 -0.11 -15.51
N GLY A 41 -5.02 0.82 -15.78
CA GLY A 41 -5.97 0.72 -16.89
C GLY A 41 -5.30 0.73 -18.28
N ASP A 42 -4.11 1.33 -18.42
CA ASP A 42 -3.36 1.32 -19.68
C ASP A 42 -2.81 -0.08 -19.96
N ILE A 43 -2.39 -0.82 -18.92
CA ILE A 43 -1.94 -2.21 -19.03
C ILE A 43 -3.10 -3.13 -19.41
N PHE A 44 -4.28 -2.93 -18.82
CA PHE A 44 -5.47 -3.69 -19.23
C PHE A 44 -5.85 -3.46 -20.69
N ARG A 45 -5.75 -2.23 -21.18
CA ARG A 45 -6.08 -1.88 -22.58
C ARG A 45 -5.06 -2.40 -23.60
N THR A 46 -3.77 -2.35 -23.26
CA THR A 46 -2.71 -2.68 -24.22
C THR A 46 -2.25 -4.12 -24.11
N SER A 47 -2.28 -4.71 -22.92
CA SER A 47 -2.02 -6.12 -22.56
C SER A 47 -0.70 -6.75 -23.04
N THR A 48 0.05 -6.12 -23.94
CA THR A 48 1.32 -6.59 -24.50
C THR A 48 2.35 -5.46 -24.42
N ILE A 49 3.63 -5.82 -24.41
CA ILE A 49 4.73 -4.83 -24.39
C ILE A 49 4.66 -3.94 -25.63
N LYS A 50 4.42 -4.52 -26.81
CA LYS A 50 4.34 -3.79 -28.09
C LYS A 50 3.23 -2.73 -28.08
N ALA A 51 2.04 -3.07 -27.60
CA ALA A 51 0.95 -2.11 -27.54
C ALA A 51 1.19 -1.04 -26.46
N LEU A 52 1.76 -1.43 -25.31
CA LEU A 52 2.09 -0.50 -24.24
C LEU A 52 3.18 0.49 -24.67
N SER A 53 4.20 0.05 -25.40
CA SER A 53 5.26 0.95 -25.89
C SER A 53 4.70 2.00 -26.85
N ASN A 54 3.79 1.63 -27.75
CA ASN A 54 3.14 2.58 -28.65
C ASN A 54 2.32 3.62 -27.89
N LEU A 55 1.65 3.20 -26.82
CA LEU A 55 0.91 4.12 -25.96
C LEU A 55 1.85 5.08 -25.22
N ILE A 56 3.00 4.59 -24.74
CA ILE A 56 3.99 5.40 -24.02
C ILE A 56 4.66 6.43 -24.94
N GLN A 57 4.97 6.07 -26.19
CA GLN A 57 5.58 6.99 -27.17
C GLN A 57 4.76 8.26 -27.41
N ASN A 58 3.44 8.20 -27.20
CA ASN A 58 2.52 9.31 -27.38
C ASN A 58 2.20 10.05 -26.07
N LYS A 59 2.79 9.65 -24.94
CA LYS A 59 2.59 10.33 -23.65
C LYS A 59 3.63 11.41 -23.44
N GLU A 60 3.18 12.56 -22.95
CA GLU A 60 4.07 13.59 -22.45
C GLU A 60 4.79 13.13 -21.18
N ILE A 61 5.99 13.66 -20.98
CA ILE A 61 6.75 13.48 -19.75
C ILE A 61 5.91 14.02 -18.59
N SER A 62 5.62 13.17 -17.63
CA SER A 62 4.91 13.52 -16.41
C SER A 62 5.92 13.74 -15.29
N SER A 63 5.59 14.56 -14.29
CA SER A 63 6.39 14.61 -13.06
C SER A 63 5.98 13.45 -12.15
N TYR A 64 6.72 12.34 -12.21
CA TYR A 64 6.54 11.29 -11.21
C TYR A 64 6.88 11.85 -9.83
N LYS A 65 5.89 11.95 -8.94
CA LYS A 65 6.09 12.43 -7.57
C LYS A 65 6.43 11.27 -6.65
N LEU A 66 7.68 11.22 -6.23
CA LEU A 66 8.13 10.31 -5.17
C LEU A 66 7.48 10.70 -3.84
N ILE A 67 7.03 9.69 -3.09
CA ILE A 67 6.70 9.87 -1.68
C ILE A 67 8.03 9.89 -0.93
N THR A 68 8.39 11.05 -0.41
CA THR A 68 9.59 11.22 0.43
C THR A 68 9.22 11.05 1.90
N PRO A 69 10.19 10.69 2.76
CA PRO A 69 9.99 10.80 4.20
C PRO A 69 9.47 12.19 4.56
N ALA A 70 8.45 12.24 5.41
CA ALA A 70 7.96 13.50 5.96
C ALA A 70 8.93 14.01 7.02
N ASP A 71 8.98 15.33 7.23
CA ASP A 71 9.70 15.90 8.36
C ASP A 71 9.12 15.40 9.69
N GLU A 72 9.97 15.30 10.71
CA GLU A 72 9.54 14.94 12.06
C GLU A 72 8.58 16.00 12.62
N ARG A 73 7.42 15.53 13.09
CA ARG A 73 6.36 16.38 13.64
C ARG A 73 5.73 15.71 14.84
N GLU A 74 5.19 16.53 15.73
CA GLU A 74 4.38 16.06 16.86
C GLU A 74 3.14 15.27 16.39
N TYR A 75 2.56 15.67 15.26
CA TYR A 75 1.40 15.03 14.67
C TYR A 75 1.37 15.11 13.14
N TYR A 76 0.65 14.16 12.54
CA TYR A 76 0.51 14.00 11.09
C TYR A 76 -0.95 14.12 10.63
N PRO A 77 -1.19 14.58 9.39
CA PRO A 77 -2.52 14.54 8.81
C PRO A 77 -2.95 13.09 8.56
N GLN A 78 -4.20 12.77 8.90
CA GLN A 78 -4.80 11.48 8.59
C GLN A 78 -5.14 11.38 7.10
N SER A 79 -5.12 10.16 6.57
CA SER A 79 -5.82 9.83 5.33
C SER A 79 -7.34 9.96 5.50
N SER A 80 -8.05 10.12 4.38
CA SER A 80 -9.52 10.18 4.38
C SER A 80 -10.16 8.93 4.99
N ALA A 81 -9.57 7.75 4.76
CA ALA A 81 -10.05 6.50 5.33
C ALA A 81 -9.87 6.45 6.86
N GLN A 82 -8.70 6.83 7.37
CA GLN A 82 -8.47 6.92 8.82
C GLN A 82 -9.43 7.89 9.50
N LYS A 83 -9.67 9.07 8.89
CA LYS A 83 -10.62 10.06 9.42
C LYS A 83 -12.04 9.49 9.51
N LEU A 84 -12.51 8.82 8.45
CA LEU A 84 -13.84 8.21 8.43
C LEU A 84 -13.99 7.14 9.52
N LEU A 85 -13.03 6.21 9.61
CA LEU A 85 -13.05 5.15 10.61
C LEU A 85 -13.00 5.70 12.04
N PHE A 86 -12.19 6.74 12.27
CA PHE A 86 -12.12 7.39 13.56
C PHE A 86 -13.45 8.04 13.95
N ILE A 87 -14.08 8.80 13.04
CA ILE A 87 -15.39 9.42 13.29
C ILE A 87 -16.45 8.34 13.59
N GLN A 88 -16.49 7.26 12.79
CA GLN A 88 -17.45 6.18 13.01
C GLN A 88 -17.25 5.53 14.39
N ASN A 89 -16.01 5.25 14.78
CA ASN A 89 -15.69 4.70 16.10
C ASN A 89 -16.08 5.65 17.24
N GLN A 90 -15.98 6.98 17.06
CA GLN A 90 -16.39 7.95 18.07
C GLN A 90 -17.91 8.05 18.22
N MET A 91 -18.66 7.85 17.13
CA MET A 91 -20.13 7.83 17.17
C MET A 91 -20.69 6.60 17.88
N ASN A 92 -20.02 5.45 17.76
CA ASN A 92 -20.40 4.23 18.47
C ASN A 92 -19.16 3.46 18.95
N PRO A 93 -18.60 3.79 20.13
CA PRO A 93 -17.38 3.15 20.63
C PRO A 93 -17.50 1.67 20.97
N GLN A 94 -18.73 1.13 21.04
CA GLN A 94 -18.97 -0.29 21.28
C GLN A 94 -19.02 -1.11 19.99
N ASP A 95 -19.01 -0.45 18.83
CA ASP A 95 -18.99 -1.10 17.52
C ASP A 95 -17.66 -1.83 17.30
N LYS A 96 -17.74 -3.12 16.99
CA LYS A 96 -16.58 -3.99 16.73
C LYS A 96 -16.40 -4.30 15.24
N THR A 97 -17.17 -3.65 14.35
CA THR A 97 -17.20 -3.93 12.91
C THR A 97 -15.82 -3.90 12.26
N TYR A 98 -14.91 -3.03 12.73
CA TYR A 98 -13.56 -2.91 12.18
C TYR A 98 -12.48 -3.66 12.99
N ASN A 99 -12.86 -4.47 13.98
CA ASN A 99 -11.92 -5.38 14.60
C ASN A 99 -11.53 -6.47 13.58
N MET A 100 -10.24 -6.79 13.51
CA MET A 100 -9.70 -7.83 12.62
C MET A 100 -9.13 -9.01 13.42
N PRO A 101 -9.94 -9.75 14.20
CA PRO A 101 -9.45 -10.90 14.95
C PRO A 101 -9.00 -12.01 14.00
N LYS A 102 -7.88 -12.65 14.30
CA LYS A 102 -7.38 -13.83 13.59
C LYS A 102 -6.90 -14.87 14.60
N GLY A 103 -7.26 -16.13 14.37
CA GLY A 103 -6.78 -17.28 15.13
C GLY A 103 -5.94 -18.19 14.24
N TYR A 104 -4.92 -18.81 14.82
CA TYR A 104 -4.01 -19.72 14.12
C TYR A 104 -3.81 -20.99 14.94
N PHE A 105 -3.83 -22.14 14.27
CA PHE A 105 -3.37 -23.41 14.84
C PHE A 105 -1.88 -23.56 14.56
N ILE A 106 -1.10 -23.78 15.61
CA ILE A 106 0.33 -24.01 15.52
C ILE A 106 0.57 -25.47 15.92
N ASN A 107 1.07 -26.27 15.00
CA ASN A 107 1.45 -27.65 15.25
C ASN A 107 2.93 -27.69 15.65
N GLY A 108 3.23 -28.31 16.79
CA GLY A 108 4.58 -28.39 17.34
C GLY A 108 4.78 -27.50 18.58
N GLU A 109 6.03 -27.36 19.02
CA GLU A 109 6.36 -26.57 20.20
C GLU A 109 6.39 -25.07 19.87
N LEU A 110 5.67 -24.28 20.66
CA LEU A 110 5.68 -22.82 20.59
C LEU A 110 6.47 -22.25 21.77
N ASP A 111 7.62 -21.67 21.47
CA ASP A 111 8.33 -20.82 22.44
C ASP A 111 7.59 -19.49 22.58
N ARG A 112 6.87 -19.34 23.70
CA ARG A 112 6.08 -18.15 24.02
C ARG A 112 6.94 -16.88 24.11
N ASN A 113 8.16 -16.99 24.63
CA ASN A 113 9.03 -15.83 24.80
C ASN A 113 9.51 -15.32 23.44
N ARG A 114 9.90 -16.23 22.54
CA ARG A 114 10.28 -15.86 21.16
C ARG A 114 9.08 -15.31 20.39
N PHE A 115 7.90 -15.87 20.58
CA PHE A 115 6.67 -15.37 19.97
C PHE A 115 6.37 -13.94 20.43
N GLU A 116 6.43 -13.66 21.73
CA GLU A 116 6.23 -12.31 22.28
C GLU A 116 7.28 -11.32 21.76
N LEU A 117 8.56 -11.72 21.72
CA LEU A 117 9.65 -10.89 21.20
C LEU A 117 9.46 -10.55 19.71
N ALA A 118 8.94 -11.49 18.91
CA ALA A 118 8.63 -11.24 17.51
C ALA A 118 7.54 -10.16 17.38
N PHE A 119 6.48 -10.22 18.20
CA PHE A 119 5.44 -9.19 18.20
C PHE A 119 5.94 -7.82 18.68
N LYS A 120 6.76 -7.78 19.74
CA LYS A 120 7.42 -6.54 20.18
C LYS A 120 8.28 -5.93 19.08
N SER A 121 8.99 -6.76 18.33
CA SER A 121 9.81 -6.34 17.19
C SER A 121 8.94 -5.79 16.04
N LEU A 122 7.80 -6.41 15.76
CA LEU A 122 6.84 -5.90 14.77
C LEU A 122 6.26 -4.55 15.19
N ILE A 123 5.86 -4.39 16.45
CA ILE A 123 5.33 -3.12 16.99
C ILE A 123 6.39 -2.02 16.90
N SER A 124 7.64 -2.31 17.27
CA SER A 124 8.74 -1.34 17.16
C SER A 124 8.99 -0.94 15.70
N ARG A 125 9.00 -1.91 14.78
CA ARG A 125 9.25 -1.71 13.34
C ARG A 125 8.16 -0.91 12.62
N HIS A 126 6.89 -1.10 12.97
CA HIS A 126 5.76 -0.52 12.24
C HIS A 126 5.10 0.62 13.01
N GLU A 127 5.27 1.86 12.52
CA GLU A 127 4.68 3.07 13.13
C GLU A 127 3.17 2.96 13.32
N SER A 128 2.45 2.37 12.37
CA SER A 128 0.99 2.19 12.46
C SER A 128 0.54 1.37 13.68
N LEU A 129 1.40 0.52 14.25
CA LEU A 129 1.11 -0.23 15.48
C LEU A 129 1.40 0.56 16.76
N ARG A 130 2.05 1.72 16.64
CA ARG A 130 2.32 2.70 17.70
C ARG A 130 1.53 4.00 17.52
N THR A 131 0.75 4.10 16.45
CA THR A 131 -0.12 5.23 16.15
C THR A 131 -1.30 5.29 17.13
N SER A 132 -1.64 6.51 17.55
CA SER A 132 -2.87 6.85 18.25
C SER A 132 -3.56 8.05 17.58
N PHE A 133 -4.88 8.14 17.72
CA PHE A 133 -5.68 9.21 17.14
C PHE A 133 -6.36 9.99 18.26
N HIS A 134 -6.29 11.33 18.19
CA HIS A 134 -6.83 12.22 19.21
C HIS A 134 -7.65 13.34 18.58
N TRP A 135 -8.64 13.81 19.34
CA TRP A 135 -9.38 15.03 19.02
C TRP A 135 -8.55 16.26 19.39
N MET A 136 -8.37 17.19 18.47
CA MET A 136 -7.83 18.53 18.76
C MET A 136 -8.94 19.56 18.59
N THR A 137 -8.97 20.57 19.46
CA THR A 137 -9.90 21.71 19.37
C THR A 137 -9.76 22.41 18.00
N GLU A 138 -10.89 22.92 17.47
CA GLU A 138 -11.09 23.40 16.09
C GLU A 138 -11.36 22.35 14.98
N ASN A 139 -12.00 21.20 15.30
CA ASN A 139 -12.45 20.23 14.29
C ASN A 139 -11.34 19.62 13.41
N ARG A 140 -10.08 19.65 13.88
CA ARG A 140 -8.93 19.07 13.16
C ARG A 140 -8.52 17.74 13.81
N TYR A 141 -8.64 16.66 13.05
CA TYR A 141 -8.25 15.31 13.44
C TYR A 141 -6.78 15.09 13.10
N ARG A 142 -6.00 14.53 14.03
CA ARG A 142 -4.55 14.34 13.86
C ARG A 142 -4.09 12.96 14.32
N GLU A 143 -3.09 12.43 13.61
CA GLU A 143 -2.41 11.17 13.91
C GLU A 143 -1.16 11.44 14.76
N PHE A 144 -0.98 10.69 15.84
CA PHE A 144 0.18 10.78 16.73
C PHE A 144 0.91 9.44 16.74
N ILE A 145 2.23 9.47 16.54
CA ILE A 145 3.06 8.27 16.62
C ILE A 145 3.67 8.27 18.03
N LYS A 146 3.34 7.28 18.87
CA LYS A 146 4.06 7.11 20.14
C LYS A 146 5.45 6.56 19.83
N THR A 147 6.49 7.30 20.22
CA THR A 147 7.88 6.86 20.18
C THR A 147 8.13 5.72 21.15
#